data_AF-A0A8J1ZGF9-F1
#
_entry.id   AF-A0A8J1ZGF9-F1
#
_cell.length_a   1.000
_cell.length_b   1.000
_cell.length_c   1.000
_cell.angle_alpha   90.00
_cell.angle_beta   90.00
_cell.angle_gamma   90.00
#
_symmetry.space_group_name_H-M   'P 1'
#
loop_
_entity.id
_entity.type
_entity.pdbx_description
1 polymer ?
#
loop_
_entity_poly.entity_id
_entity_poly.type
_entity_poly.pdbx_seq_one_letter_code
_entity_poly.pdbx_strand_id
1 'polypeptide(L)'
;MFTGVFLFGGFIFFSIYRRWVTYNLNVTGRYWTAYYIWFYLFLLGLFFVDLQHVYQYEICDFDWLRASDKFSISLLPADEQERYFLPNWLRIMSLCTPFFVIATFLVSLVHTVQHHWHIDTVLAKRQRAAETGVLSQSLKQYLELYGFRSGAAEKGSGPASLFSYTVSASHGGHSAPTSQATAIAESPKVGPALATNSSAPDTNATLVEEDKPSFFSSLFIPKDEEHIKDPFLEAIFPHDLSIQVIALPCVYSMMAFKSVVRVWMLMTGSTHNTNAADIESRKKQLVDYYESNYQLADLYEAWAIWCFSRLCVRQVKNVSRQERWEGTAKRLFKPLSSITLLGVQTFVLVYGLSCFYQLVVSLVKKTVGLNVTQLPVVGEAMASVGTYISGAGFVASCLALYNIILFETQLHEWLDRFDPFWKFWGAKVLVSLAFLQTFVLKLVLVDALHWLTEPQQMLFYSTLTTMECLPIALLHMRAWDHNAEWFADPEWMLGSLDASLAGTPREATTAEREARAKIALFRSSPPPGKDMAGALEKPLLVTVPAS
;
A
#
# COMPACT_ATOMS: atom_id res chain seq x y z
N MET A 1 -22.64 4.48 -7.55
CA MET A 1 -22.02 5.01 -8.80
C MET A 1 -21.23 6.30 -8.60
N PHE A 2 -21.82 7.42 -8.15
CA PHE A 2 -21.06 8.67 -7.89
C PHE A 2 -19.86 8.42 -6.98
N THR A 3 -20.07 7.72 -5.86
CA THR A 3 -19.00 7.31 -4.94
C THR A 3 -17.90 6.48 -5.61
N GLY A 4 -18.28 5.51 -6.45
CA GLY A 4 -17.33 4.63 -7.16
C GLY A 4 -16.49 5.39 -8.20
N VAL A 5 -17.12 6.27 -8.99
CA VAL A 5 -16.41 7.16 -9.91
C VAL A 5 -15.47 8.10 -9.16
N PHE A 6 -15.93 8.66 -8.03
CA PHE A 6 -15.12 9.58 -7.23
C PHE A 6 -14.00 8.90 -6.48
N LEU A 7 -14.15 7.65 -6.05
CA LEU A 7 -13.10 6.91 -5.35
C LEU A 7 -12.11 6.29 -6.33
N PHE A 8 -12.56 5.76 -7.47
CA PHE A 8 -11.67 5.34 -8.55
C PHE A 8 -10.92 6.53 -9.16
N GLY A 9 -11.65 7.61 -9.47
CA GLY A 9 -11.08 8.90 -9.86
C GLY A 9 -10.20 9.48 -8.75
N GLY A 10 -10.57 9.27 -7.49
CA GLY A 10 -9.80 9.65 -6.31
C GLY A 10 -8.51 8.85 -6.19
N PHE A 11 -8.50 7.58 -6.57
CA PHE A 11 -7.32 6.72 -6.59
C PHE A 11 -6.34 7.11 -7.71
N ILE A 12 -6.89 7.42 -8.90
CA ILE A 12 -6.13 8.00 -10.01
C ILE A 12 -5.58 9.37 -9.61
N PHE A 13 -6.43 10.23 -9.03
CA PHE A 13 -6.05 11.53 -8.54
C PHE A 13 -4.98 11.42 -7.47
N PHE A 14 -5.10 10.47 -6.53
CA PHE A 14 -4.11 10.23 -5.49
C PHE A 14 -2.78 9.74 -6.08
N SER A 15 -2.82 8.88 -7.09
CA SER A 15 -1.62 8.41 -7.80
C SER A 15 -0.93 9.55 -8.56
N ILE A 16 -1.70 10.40 -9.23
CA ILE A 16 -1.20 11.60 -9.94
C ILE A 16 -0.68 12.63 -8.93
N TYR A 17 -1.43 12.87 -7.86
CA TYR A 17 -1.10 13.82 -6.81
C TYR A 17 0.15 13.38 -6.06
N ARG A 18 0.31 12.08 -5.78
CA ARG A 18 1.56 11.53 -5.22
C ARG A 18 2.74 11.84 -6.12
N ARG A 19 2.63 11.62 -7.44
CA ARG A 19 3.68 12.01 -8.39
C ARG A 19 3.95 13.51 -8.38
N TRP A 20 2.90 14.32 -8.27
CA TRP A 20 3.03 15.77 -8.17
C TRP A 20 3.68 16.23 -6.86
N VAL A 21 3.39 15.59 -5.72
CA VAL A 21 4.07 15.84 -4.44
C VAL A 21 5.52 15.44 -4.51
N THR A 22 5.83 14.27 -5.09
CA THR A 22 7.21 13.83 -5.33
C THR A 22 7.96 14.86 -6.17
N TYR A 23 7.33 15.36 -7.23
CA TYR A 23 7.89 16.41 -8.07
C TYR A 23 8.10 17.72 -7.31
N ASN A 24 7.08 18.19 -6.58
CA ASN A 24 7.17 19.42 -5.79
C ASN A 24 8.18 19.33 -4.66
N LEU A 25 8.37 18.15 -4.08
CA LEU A 25 9.36 17.96 -3.04
C LEU A 25 10.77 18.19 -3.61
N ASN A 26 11.04 17.65 -4.79
CA ASN A 26 12.30 17.88 -5.49
C ASN A 26 12.50 19.35 -5.87
N VAL A 27 11.42 20.08 -6.19
CA VAL A 27 11.50 21.48 -6.64
C VAL A 27 11.53 22.48 -5.48
N THR A 28 10.75 22.25 -4.43
CA THR A 28 10.49 23.24 -3.37
C THR A 28 11.09 22.87 -2.02
N GLY A 29 11.54 21.62 -1.85
CA GLY A 29 12.01 21.09 -0.56
C GLY A 29 10.93 21.01 0.52
N ARG A 30 9.65 21.28 0.19
CA ARG A 30 8.53 21.21 1.13
C ARG A 30 7.72 19.96 0.90
N TYR A 31 7.58 19.15 1.94
CA TYR A 31 6.71 17.99 1.92
C TYR A 31 5.29 18.38 2.30
N TRP A 32 4.35 18.11 1.39
CA TRP A 32 2.94 18.38 1.61
C TRP A 32 2.20 17.08 1.90
N THR A 33 2.12 16.69 3.17
CA THR A 33 1.25 15.60 3.69
C THR A 33 -0.23 15.97 3.74
N ALA A 34 -0.58 17.24 3.49
CA ALA A 34 -1.94 17.76 3.61
C ALA A 34 -2.98 16.92 2.83
N TYR A 35 -2.56 16.14 1.84
CA TYR A 35 -3.44 15.28 1.07
C TYR A 35 -4.06 14.14 1.86
N TYR A 36 -3.40 13.61 2.88
CA TYR A 36 -4.02 12.62 3.74
C TYR A 36 -5.15 13.26 4.54
N ILE A 37 -4.94 14.48 5.03
CA ILE A 37 -6.00 15.27 5.68
C ILE A 37 -7.15 15.51 4.70
N TRP A 38 -6.85 15.94 3.46
CA TRP A 38 -7.87 16.09 2.42
C TRP A 38 -8.61 14.80 2.10
N PHE A 39 -7.92 13.66 2.11
CA PHE A 39 -8.52 12.34 1.92
C PHE A 39 -9.50 12.01 3.05
N TYR A 40 -9.13 12.23 4.31
CA TYR A 40 -10.05 12.08 5.44
C TYR A 40 -11.21 13.08 5.38
N LEU A 41 -10.97 14.35 5.05
CA LEU A 41 -12.05 15.33 4.87
C LEU A 41 -13.01 14.93 3.75
N PHE A 42 -12.50 14.34 2.68
CA PHE A 42 -13.31 13.79 1.61
C PHE A 42 -14.16 12.61 2.07
N LEU A 43 -13.57 11.64 2.80
CA LEU A 43 -14.31 10.54 3.40
C LEU A 43 -15.39 11.03 4.38
N LEU A 44 -15.08 12.06 5.17
CA LEU A 44 -16.02 12.70 6.08
C LEU A 44 -17.15 13.42 5.33
N GLY A 45 -16.85 14.07 4.20
CA GLY A 45 -17.87 14.64 3.33
C GLY A 45 -18.82 13.57 2.77
N LEU A 46 -18.27 12.42 2.33
CA LEU A 46 -19.07 11.27 1.91
C LEU A 46 -19.95 10.73 3.03
N PHE A 47 -19.40 10.64 4.25
CA PHE A 47 -20.14 10.24 5.44
C PHE A 47 -21.33 11.13 5.71
N PHE A 48 -21.14 12.46 5.69
CA PHE A 48 -22.23 13.40 5.95
C PHE A 48 -23.33 13.32 4.89
N VAL A 49 -22.99 13.04 3.63
CA VAL A 49 -24.00 12.79 2.57
C VAL A 49 -24.83 11.54 2.89
N ASP A 50 -24.20 10.45 3.33
CA ASP A 50 -24.94 9.24 3.70
C ASP A 50 -25.73 9.41 5.00
N LEU A 51 -25.17 10.14 5.97
CA LEU A 51 -25.84 10.48 7.22
C LEU A 51 -27.04 11.38 6.97
N GLN A 52 -26.96 12.31 6.01
CA GLN A 52 -28.09 13.11 5.57
C GLN A 52 -29.18 12.22 4.98
N HIS A 53 -28.83 11.22 4.16
CA HIS A 53 -29.81 10.24 3.69
C HIS A 53 -30.48 9.51 4.85
N VAL A 54 -29.70 9.00 5.82
CA VAL A 54 -30.25 8.39 7.04
C VAL A 54 -31.17 9.36 7.77
N TYR A 55 -30.76 10.61 7.98
CA TYR A 55 -31.57 11.60 8.68
C TYR A 55 -32.87 11.91 7.95
N GLN A 56 -32.81 12.10 6.63
CA GLN A 56 -33.98 12.37 5.79
C GLN A 56 -34.97 11.21 5.76
N TYR A 57 -34.46 9.97 5.71
CA TYR A 57 -35.31 8.78 5.61
C TYR A 57 -35.82 8.29 6.97
N GLU A 58 -35.06 8.47 8.05
CA GLU A 58 -35.33 7.79 9.33
C GLU A 58 -35.69 8.74 10.49
N ILE A 59 -35.04 9.90 10.56
CA ILE A 59 -35.19 10.82 11.71
C ILE A 59 -36.32 11.81 11.48
N CYS A 60 -36.49 12.33 10.27
CA CYS A 60 -37.59 13.26 10.02
C CYS A 60 -38.96 12.59 10.15
N ASP A 61 -39.08 11.30 9.85
CA ASP A 61 -40.37 10.62 9.93
C ASP A 61 -40.66 10.05 11.33
N PHE A 62 -39.69 9.67 12.18
CA PHE A 62 -39.81 9.11 13.55
C PHE A 62 -40.85 7.99 13.79
N ASP A 63 -41.73 7.72 12.84
CA ASP A 63 -42.90 6.84 12.84
C ASP A 63 -42.46 5.38 12.63
N TRP A 64 -41.17 5.13 12.36
CA TRP A 64 -40.55 3.81 12.23
C TRP A 64 -40.03 3.22 13.56
N LEU A 65 -39.71 4.10 14.54
CA LEU A 65 -39.41 3.68 15.91
C LEU A 65 -40.68 3.23 16.63
N ARG A 66 -41.82 3.79 16.24
CA ARG A 66 -43.12 3.15 16.46
C ARG A 66 -43.31 2.09 15.39
N ALA A 67 -43.90 0.95 15.73
CA ALA A 67 -44.31 -0.05 14.76
C ALA A 67 -45.48 0.48 13.91
N SER A 68 -45.32 1.60 13.20
CA SER A 68 -46.46 2.24 12.54
C SER A 68 -46.76 1.55 11.22
N ASP A 69 -48.01 1.13 11.11
CA ASP A 69 -48.67 0.46 9.99
C ASP A 69 -48.70 1.28 8.68
N LYS A 70 -47.97 2.39 8.60
CA LYS A 70 -47.96 3.30 7.44
C LYS A 70 -46.98 2.89 6.35
N PHE A 71 -46.15 1.87 6.59
CA PHE A 71 -45.24 1.40 5.58
C PHE A 71 -46.00 0.64 4.48
N SER A 72 -45.84 1.05 3.22
CA SER A 72 -46.38 0.37 2.02
C SER A 72 -45.85 -1.07 1.81
N ILE A 73 -45.24 -1.70 2.83
CA ILE A 73 -45.04 -3.15 2.89
C ILE A 73 -46.38 -3.86 2.70
N SER A 74 -47.50 -3.25 3.11
CA SER A 74 -48.84 -3.78 2.84
C SER A 74 -49.16 -4.00 1.36
N LEU A 75 -48.44 -3.33 0.43
CA LEU A 75 -48.58 -3.53 -1.01
C LEU A 75 -47.81 -4.75 -1.53
N LEU A 76 -46.83 -5.26 -0.76
CA LEU A 76 -46.10 -6.47 -1.09
C LEU A 76 -46.92 -7.71 -0.74
N PRO A 77 -46.75 -8.81 -1.49
CA PRO A 77 -47.28 -10.11 -1.11
C PRO A 77 -46.87 -10.48 0.33
N ALA A 78 -47.76 -11.13 1.08
CA ALA A 78 -47.55 -11.44 2.51
C ALA A 78 -46.24 -12.20 2.79
N ASP A 79 -45.82 -13.06 1.86
CA ASP A 79 -44.56 -13.80 1.91
C ASP A 79 -43.31 -12.91 1.75
N GLU A 80 -43.42 -11.79 1.04
CA GLU A 80 -42.35 -10.80 0.96
C GLU A 80 -42.33 -9.87 2.18
N GLN A 81 -43.49 -9.57 2.77
CA GLN A 81 -43.56 -8.73 3.97
C GLN A 81 -42.72 -9.31 5.12
N GLU A 82 -42.80 -10.63 5.32
CA GLU A 82 -42.00 -11.33 6.33
C GLU A 82 -40.49 -11.22 6.04
N ARG A 83 -40.10 -11.20 4.76
CA ARG A 83 -38.67 -11.08 4.37
C ARG A 83 -38.06 -9.73 4.72
N TYR A 84 -38.85 -8.66 4.67
CA TYR A 84 -38.39 -7.30 4.95
C TYR A 84 -38.69 -6.84 6.38
N PHE A 85 -39.35 -7.66 7.18
CA PHE A 85 -39.55 -7.38 8.60
C PHE A 85 -38.19 -7.20 9.29
N LEU A 86 -37.96 -6.08 9.98
CA LEU A 86 -36.69 -5.80 10.64
C LEU A 86 -36.77 -6.12 12.14
N PRO A 87 -36.05 -7.14 12.64
CA PRO A 87 -36.00 -7.46 14.06
C PRO A 87 -35.50 -6.27 14.89
N ASN A 88 -36.09 -6.03 16.07
CA ASN A 88 -35.75 -4.90 16.94
C ASN A 88 -34.27 -4.86 17.33
N TRP A 89 -33.65 -6.02 17.59
CA TRP A 89 -32.23 -6.07 17.94
C TRP A 89 -31.33 -5.63 16.77
N LEU A 90 -31.64 -6.07 15.55
CA LEU A 90 -30.89 -5.71 14.34
C LEU A 90 -31.07 -4.23 14.01
N ARG A 91 -32.27 -3.70 14.28
CA ARG A 91 -32.57 -2.26 14.20
C ARG A 91 -31.69 -1.44 15.13
N ILE A 92 -31.65 -1.79 16.41
CA ILE A 92 -30.83 -1.08 17.40
C ILE A 92 -29.35 -1.16 17.04
N MET A 93 -28.87 -2.35 16.63
CA MET A 93 -27.47 -2.50 16.21
C MET A 93 -27.14 -1.62 15.00
N SER A 94 -27.97 -1.65 13.95
CA SER A 94 -27.74 -0.84 12.75
C SER A 94 -27.82 0.67 13.02
N LEU A 95 -28.66 1.12 13.97
CA LEU A 95 -28.72 2.52 14.42
C LEU A 95 -27.45 2.99 15.13
N CYS A 96 -26.68 2.09 15.72
CA CYS A 96 -25.41 2.42 16.35
C CYS A 96 -24.28 2.67 15.33
N THR A 97 -24.44 2.23 14.08
CA THR A 97 -23.36 2.25 13.07
C THR A 97 -22.74 3.62 12.81
N PRO A 98 -23.47 4.76 12.74
CA PRO A 98 -22.84 6.07 12.55
C PRO A 98 -21.85 6.43 13.65
N PHE A 99 -22.14 6.06 14.91
CA PHE A 99 -21.25 6.32 16.04
C PHE A 99 -19.94 5.54 15.92
N PHE A 100 -20.01 4.28 15.48
CA PHE A 100 -18.82 3.46 15.24
C PHE A 100 -17.99 3.98 14.06
N VAL A 101 -18.62 4.47 12.99
CA VAL A 101 -17.91 5.12 11.87
C VAL A 101 -17.18 6.37 12.35
N ILE A 102 -17.86 7.26 13.10
CA ILE A 102 -17.25 8.48 13.63
C ILE A 102 -16.07 8.14 14.54
N ALA A 103 -16.24 7.18 15.46
CA ALA A 103 -15.17 6.76 16.35
C ALA A 103 -13.97 6.19 15.56
N THR A 104 -14.21 5.32 14.58
CA THR A 104 -13.18 4.74 13.71
C THR A 104 -12.43 5.85 12.95
N PHE A 105 -13.19 6.80 12.38
CA PHE A 105 -12.64 7.95 11.66
C PHE A 105 -11.74 8.80 12.56
N LEU A 106 -12.19 9.13 13.77
CA LEU A 106 -11.43 9.94 14.72
C LEU A 106 -10.12 9.25 15.11
N VAL A 107 -10.14 7.95 15.40
CA VAL A 107 -8.93 7.17 15.71
C VAL A 107 -7.94 7.22 14.53
N SER A 108 -8.39 6.87 13.33
CA SER A 108 -7.53 6.86 12.13
C SER A 108 -7.00 8.25 11.77
N LEU A 109 -7.81 9.31 11.92
CA LEU A 109 -7.40 10.69 11.65
C LEU A 109 -6.36 11.17 12.65
N VAL A 110 -6.60 10.99 13.97
CA VAL A 110 -5.64 11.39 15.02
C VAL A 110 -4.31 10.69 14.78
N HIS A 111 -4.34 9.39 14.48
CA HIS A 111 -3.14 8.62 14.23
C HIS A 111 -2.39 9.09 12.96
N THR A 112 -3.11 9.43 11.91
CA THR A 112 -2.52 10.01 10.70
C THR A 112 -1.89 11.38 10.98
N VAL A 113 -2.54 12.23 11.77
CA VAL A 113 -2.01 13.54 12.18
C VAL A 113 -0.74 13.38 13.02
N GLN A 114 -0.69 12.39 13.91
CA GLN A 114 0.52 12.07 14.68
C GLN A 114 1.69 11.70 13.77
N HIS A 115 1.48 10.83 12.78
CA HIS A 115 2.52 10.52 11.79
C HIS A 115 2.95 11.76 11.00
N HIS A 116 2.00 12.59 10.57
CA HIS A 116 2.32 13.82 9.86
C HIS A 116 3.18 14.77 10.71
N TRP A 117 2.80 15.04 11.96
CA TRP A 117 3.58 15.88 12.86
C TRP A 117 4.96 15.29 13.12
N HIS A 118 5.06 13.97 13.29
CA HIS A 118 6.35 13.32 13.44
C HIS A 118 7.26 13.57 12.23
N ILE A 119 6.77 13.35 11.00
CA ILE A 119 7.51 13.61 9.76
C ILE A 119 7.99 15.07 9.73
N ASP A 120 7.09 16.03 9.97
CA ASP A 120 7.44 17.46 9.96
C ASP A 120 8.56 17.79 10.96
N THR A 121 8.50 17.23 12.17
CA THR A 121 9.54 17.46 13.17
C THR A 121 10.89 16.86 12.76
N VAL A 122 10.89 15.68 12.13
CA VAL A 122 12.09 15.03 11.62
C VAL A 122 12.69 15.85 10.47
N LEU A 123 11.86 16.31 9.53
CA LEU A 123 12.29 17.15 8.41
C LEU A 123 12.86 18.49 8.89
N ALA A 124 12.18 19.15 9.83
CA ALA A 124 12.66 20.41 10.41
C ALA A 124 14.01 20.23 11.14
N LYS A 125 14.20 19.14 11.89
CA LYS A 125 15.48 18.82 12.53
C LYS A 125 16.59 18.63 11.50
N ARG A 126 16.31 17.95 10.38
CA ARG A 126 17.30 17.74 9.31
C ARG A 126 17.64 19.01 8.57
N GLN A 127 16.66 19.84 8.27
CA GLN A 127 16.91 21.12 7.62
C GLN A 127 17.84 21.98 8.48
N ARG A 128 17.61 22.05 9.80
CA ARG A 128 18.51 22.74 10.75
C ARG A 128 19.89 22.09 10.82
N ALA A 129 19.97 20.76 10.82
CA ALA A 129 21.25 20.06 10.78
C ALA A 129 22.02 20.33 9.46
N ALA A 130 21.32 20.48 8.34
CA ALA A 130 21.92 20.81 7.05
C ALA A 130 22.43 22.26 7.03
N GLU A 131 21.62 23.21 7.51
CA GLU A 131 21.98 24.63 7.62
C GLU A 131 23.17 24.86 8.54
N THR A 132 23.30 24.09 9.63
CA THR A 132 24.44 24.17 10.55
C THR A 132 25.71 23.49 10.05
N GLY A 133 25.69 22.83 8.87
CA GLY A 133 26.81 22.03 8.38
C GLY A 133 27.07 20.74 9.19
N VAL A 134 26.31 20.50 10.26
CA VAL A 134 26.41 19.29 11.10
C VAL A 134 26.04 18.07 10.28
N LEU A 135 25.01 18.16 9.42
CA LEU A 135 24.63 17.05 8.54
C LEU A 135 25.75 16.69 7.55
N SER A 136 26.51 17.68 7.08
CA SER A 136 27.70 17.42 6.24
C SER A 136 28.76 16.65 7.02
N GLN A 137 28.97 16.95 8.30
CA GLN A 137 29.93 16.25 9.15
C GLN A 137 29.44 14.87 9.58
N SER A 138 28.17 14.71 9.96
CA SER A 138 27.59 13.42 10.33
C SER A 138 27.50 12.50 9.13
N LEU A 139 27.11 13.01 7.96
CA LEU A 139 27.13 12.26 6.71
C LEU A 139 28.56 11.92 6.29
N LYS A 140 29.52 12.85 6.45
CA LYS A 140 30.95 12.55 6.24
C LYS A 140 31.46 11.48 7.20
N GLN A 141 31.15 11.57 8.49
CA GLN A 141 31.54 10.58 9.50
C GLN A 141 30.91 9.23 9.21
N TYR A 142 29.64 9.21 8.83
CA TYR A 142 28.95 7.98 8.44
C TYR A 142 29.60 7.38 7.20
N LEU A 143 29.83 8.18 6.16
CA LEU A 143 30.56 7.75 4.97
C LEU A 143 31.97 7.22 5.35
N GLU A 144 32.71 7.92 6.19
CA GLU A 144 34.04 7.51 6.68
C GLU A 144 34.00 6.20 7.49
N LEU A 145 33.00 6.01 8.37
CA LEU A 145 32.81 4.80 9.18
C LEU A 145 32.56 3.57 8.29
N TYR A 146 31.88 3.77 7.16
CA TYR A 146 31.60 2.73 6.17
C TYR A 146 32.70 2.64 5.09
N GLY A 147 33.86 3.29 5.29
CA GLY A 147 35.03 3.16 4.43
C GLY A 147 35.04 4.08 3.20
N PHE A 148 34.10 5.03 3.12
CA PHE A 148 34.04 6.04 2.06
C PHE A 148 34.88 7.25 2.45
N ARG A 149 36.16 7.24 2.09
CA ARG A 149 36.94 8.48 2.06
C ARG A 149 36.45 9.33 0.90
N SER A 150 35.97 10.55 1.17
CA SER A 150 35.76 11.51 0.10
C SER A 150 37.12 11.77 -0.55
N GLY A 151 37.30 11.33 -1.80
CA GLY A 151 38.47 11.65 -2.63
C GLY A 151 38.49 13.12 -3.06
N ALA A 152 38.07 14.04 -2.18
CA ALA A 152 38.28 15.46 -2.34
C ALA A 152 39.79 15.69 -2.21
N ALA A 153 40.41 15.73 -3.38
CA ALA A 153 41.83 15.87 -3.59
C ALA A 153 42.46 16.91 -2.67
N GLU A 154 43.40 16.44 -1.86
CA GLU A 154 44.55 17.22 -1.42
C GLU A 154 45.43 17.48 -2.66
N LYS A 155 44.93 18.30 -3.60
CA LYS A 155 45.75 18.89 -4.64
C LYS A 155 46.44 20.08 -4.01
N GLY A 156 47.78 19.97 -3.98
CA GLY A 156 48.67 20.89 -3.32
C GLY A 156 48.40 22.36 -3.63
N SER A 157 48.73 23.15 -2.62
CA SER A 157 48.90 24.60 -2.63
C SER A 157 49.46 25.16 -3.95
N GLY A 158 48.68 26.01 -4.61
CA GLY A 158 49.18 27.04 -5.53
C GLY A 158 48.36 28.31 -5.32
N PRO A 159 48.97 29.51 -5.30
CA PRO A 159 48.23 30.73 -5.02
C PRO A 159 47.55 31.28 -6.30
N ALA A 160 46.36 31.85 -6.08
CA ALA A 160 45.62 32.80 -6.92
C ALA A 160 45.14 32.36 -8.32
N SER A 161 43.81 32.32 -8.51
CA SER A 161 43.11 33.28 -9.39
C SER A 161 41.60 33.02 -9.42
N LEU A 162 40.87 34.11 -9.68
CA LEU A 162 39.43 34.30 -9.68
C LEU A 162 38.64 33.28 -10.51
N PHE A 163 37.42 32.96 -10.07
CA PHE A 163 36.24 33.00 -10.95
C PHE A 163 34.96 33.26 -10.12
N SER A 164 34.37 34.44 -10.33
CA SER A 164 32.99 34.74 -9.95
C SER A 164 32.05 34.21 -11.04
N TYR A 165 31.00 33.48 -10.67
CA TYR A 165 29.90 33.20 -11.58
C TYR A 165 28.87 34.33 -11.52
N THR A 166 28.88 35.19 -12.53
CA THR A 166 27.74 36.03 -12.90
C THR A 166 26.82 35.25 -13.84
N VAL A 167 25.57 35.08 -13.43
CA VAL A 167 24.47 34.59 -14.27
C VAL A 167 24.07 35.72 -15.21
N SER A 168 24.22 35.53 -16.52
CA SER A 168 23.71 36.44 -17.53
C SER A 168 22.62 35.73 -18.34
N ALA A 169 21.42 36.31 -18.32
CA ALA A 169 20.29 35.91 -19.15
C ALA A 169 20.38 36.65 -20.49
N SER A 170 20.27 35.95 -21.62
CA SER A 170 20.06 36.57 -22.93
C SER A 170 18.88 35.96 -23.68
N HIS A 171 18.01 36.86 -24.14
CA HIS A 171 16.88 36.70 -25.04
C HIS A 171 17.28 36.48 -26.51
N GLY A 172 16.31 35.97 -27.28
CA GLY A 172 16.23 36.04 -28.76
C GLY A 172 16.52 34.70 -29.43
N GLY A 173 15.76 34.19 -30.41
CA GLY A 173 14.72 34.74 -31.26
C GLY A 173 14.80 34.03 -32.63
N HIS A 174 13.68 33.50 -33.12
CA HIS A 174 13.31 33.06 -34.48
C HIS A 174 14.36 32.57 -35.52
N SER A 175 14.09 31.40 -36.13
CA SER A 175 13.67 31.27 -37.54
C SER A 175 13.45 29.81 -37.97
N ALA A 176 12.35 29.55 -38.68
CA ALA A 176 12.10 28.38 -39.55
C ALA A 176 12.98 28.48 -40.85
N PRO A 177 13.01 27.55 -41.86
CA PRO A 177 11.83 26.81 -42.38
C PRO A 177 12.07 25.44 -43.12
N THR A 178 10.96 24.86 -43.63
CA THR A 178 10.76 24.03 -44.87
C THR A 178 11.43 22.64 -44.98
N SER A 179 10.71 21.51 -44.92
CA SER A 179 9.93 20.76 -45.96
C SER A 179 10.72 19.85 -46.93
N GLN A 180 10.32 18.57 -46.99
CA GLN A 180 10.26 17.59 -48.10
C GLN A 180 10.01 16.20 -47.44
N ALA A 181 8.87 15.50 -47.54
CA ALA A 181 8.10 14.96 -48.68
C ALA A 181 8.79 13.77 -49.41
N THR A 182 7.94 12.80 -49.81
CA THR A 182 8.15 11.62 -50.71
C THR A 182 8.46 10.29 -49.97
N ALA A 183 7.51 9.38 -49.72
CA ALA A 183 6.68 8.47 -50.58
C ALA A 183 7.36 7.10 -50.81
N ILE A 184 6.76 6.00 -50.31
CA ILE A 184 5.92 4.97 -50.98
C ILE A 184 6.75 3.82 -51.60
N ALA A 185 6.15 2.62 -51.50
CA ALA A 185 6.44 1.35 -52.18
C ALA A 185 7.43 0.42 -51.45
N GLU A 186 7.29 -0.91 -51.42
CA GLU A 186 6.22 -1.87 -51.68
C GLU A 186 6.79 -3.23 -51.18
N SER A 187 5.92 -4.16 -50.76
CA SER A 187 6.27 -5.59 -50.58
C SER A 187 6.49 -6.26 -51.98
N PRO A 188 6.68 -7.58 -52.20
CA PRO A 188 6.83 -8.73 -51.29
C PRO A 188 7.91 -9.76 -51.74
N LYS A 189 8.10 -10.86 -50.98
CA LYS A 189 7.96 -12.25 -51.50
C LYS A 189 8.31 -13.33 -50.47
N VAL A 190 7.57 -14.42 -50.60
CA VAL A 190 7.51 -15.62 -49.75
C VAL A 190 8.26 -16.78 -50.41
N GLY A 191 9.08 -17.48 -49.60
CA GLY A 191 9.41 -18.93 -49.64
C GLY A 191 10.42 -19.44 -50.67
N PRO A 192 10.84 -20.74 -50.60
CA PRO A 192 11.05 -21.59 -49.40
C PRO A 192 12.35 -22.45 -49.45
N ALA A 193 12.62 -23.13 -48.32
CA ALA A 193 13.25 -24.45 -48.16
C ALA A 193 14.79 -24.68 -48.28
N LEU A 194 15.28 -25.34 -47.23
CA LEU A 194 16.29 -26.43 -47.14
C LEU A 194 17.75 -26.19 -47.61
N ALA A 195 18.68 -26.17 -46.67
CA ALA A 195 19.93 -26.93 -46.75
C ALA A 195 20.58 -27.10 -45.37
N THR A 196 20.96 -28.33 -45.10
CA THR A 196 21.85 -28.84 -44.05
C THR A 196 23.22 -28.17 -44.07
N ASN A 197 23.81 -27.85 -42.91
CA ASN A 197 25.21 -28.17 -42.62
C ASN A 197 25.62 -27.93 -41.16
N SER A 198 26.25 -28.98 -40.64
CA SER A 198 27.21 -29.05 -39.55
C SER A 198 28.11 -27.81 -39.41
N SER A 199 28.18 -27.26 -38.20
CA SER A 199 29.46 -27.02 -37.49
C SER A 199 29.16 -26.44 -36.11
N ALA A 200 29.75 -27.06 -35.08
CA ALA A 200 29.81 -26.49 -33.75
C ALA A 200 30.74 -25.27 -33.75
N PRO A 201 30.38 -24.21 -33.02
CA PRO A 201 31.40 -23.41 -32.35
C PRO A 201 31.14 -23.40 -30.84
N ASP A 202 32.15 -23.85 -30.12
CA ASP A 202 32.36 -23.54 -28.71
C ASP A 202 32.16 -22.05 -28.48
N THR A 203 31.08 -21.69 -27.81
CA THR A 203 30.89 -20.38 -27.20
C THR A 203 30.25 -20.57 -25.84
N ASN A 204 31.10 -20.65 -24.82
CA ASN A 204 30.76 -20.26 -23.45
C ASN A 204 30.52 -18.74 -23.42
N ALA A 205 29.54 -18.26 -24.18
CA ALA A 205 28.88 -17.00 -23.92
C ALA A 205 27.83 -17.32 -22.87
N THR A 206 28.16 -17.06 -21.60
CA THR A 206 27.14 -16.89 -20.57
C THR A 206 26.28 -15.73 -21.05
N LEU A 207 25.18 -16.05 -21.73
CA LEU A 207 24.10 -15.11 -21.99
C LEU A 207 23.65 -14.65 -20.61
N VAL A 208 24.16 -13.49 -20.19
CA VAL A 208 23.52 -12.68 -19.17
C VAL A 208 22.18 -12.32 -19.79
N GLU A 209 21.21 -13.19 -19.55
CA GLU A 209 19.82 -12.95 -19.91
C GLU A 209 19.45 -11.65 -19.22
N GLU A 210 19.34 -10.57 -20.00
CA GLU A 210 18.84 -9.30 -19.48
C GLU A 210 17.43 -9.58 -18.96
N ASP A 211 17.32 -9.63 -17.62
CA ASP A 211 16.07 -9.72 -16.86
C ASP A 211 15.18 -8.55 -17.29
N LYS A 212 14.41 -8.73 -18.37
CA LYS A 212 13.40 -7.75 -18.76
C LYS A 212 12.36 -7.74 -17.65
N PRO A 213 12.10 -6.58 -17.03
CA PRO A 213 11.13 -6.51 -15.95
C PRO A 213 9.78 -6.99 -16.48
N SER A 214 9.11 -7.83 -15.70
CA SER A 214 7.79 -8.33 -16.06
C SER A 214 6.84 -7.17 -16.36
N PHE A 215 5.88 -7.36 -17.27
CA PHE A 215 4.87 -6.35 -17.61
C PHE A 215 4.22 -5.74 -16.35
N PHE A 216 3.94 -6.56 -15.34
CA PHE A 216 3.38 -6.11 -14.06
C PHE A 216 4.33 -5.24 -13.25
N SER A 217 5.63 -5.57 -13.24
CA SER A 217 6.64 -4.69 -12.65
C SER A 217 6.60 -3.33 -13.32
N SER A 218 6.49 -3.25 -14.65
CA SER A 218 6.43 -1.96 -15.35
C SER A 218 5.14 -1.15 -15.11
N LEU A 219 4.03 -1.82 -14.82
CA LEU A 219 2.75 -1.15 -14.56
C LEU A 219 2.69 -0.50 -13.17
N PHE A 220 3.30 -1.16 -12.17
CA PHE A 220 3.25 -0.72 -10.77
C PHE A 220 4.54 -0.06 -10.27
N ILE A 221 5.68 -0.34 -10.92
CA ILE A 221 7.00 0.16 -10.59
C ILE A 221 7.51 0.88 -11.86
N PRO A 222 7.52 2.21 -11.88
CA PRO A 222 8.12 2.95 -12.99
C PRO A 222 9.55 2.45 -13.20
N LYS A 223 9.95 2.16 -14.45
CA LYS A 223 11.35 1.84 -14.79
C LYS A 223 12.35 2.89 -14.29
N ASP A 224 11.86 4.10 -14.03
CA ASP A 224 12.65 5.23 -13.56
C ASP A 224 12.77 5.32 -12.03
N GLU A 225 12.18 4.38 -11.24
CA GLU A 225 12.41 4.34 -9.78
C GLU A 225 13.90 4.08 -9.44
N GLU A 226 14.68 3.44 -10.32
CA GLU A 226 16.14 3.33 -10.16
C GLU A 226 16.88 4.69 -10.30
N HIS A 227 16.20 5.74 -10.79
CA HIS A 227 16.77 7.06 -10.99
C HIS A 227 16.31 8.12 -9.99
N ILE A 228 15.41 7.80 -9.05
CA ILE A 228 15.04 8.73 -7.97
C ILE A 228 16.15 8.67 -6.91
N LYS A 229 17.23 9.40 -7.16
CA LYS A 229 18.43 9.47 -6.31
C LYS A 229 18.29 10.41 -5.10
N ASP A 230 17.09 10.93 -4.81
CA ASP A 230 16.92 11.86 -3.70
C ASP A 230 16.65 11.08 -2.39
N PRO A 231 17.64 11.01 -1.47
CA PRO A 231 17.47 10.33 -0.17
C PRO A 231 16.34 10.94 0.68
N PHE A 232 15.89 12.15 0.36
CA PHE A 232 14.77 12.80 1.03
C PHE A 232 13.43 12.13 0.69
N LEU A 233 13.21 11.78 -0.58
CA LEU A 233 11.98 11.11 -1.03
C LEU A 233 11.82 9.69 -0.48
N GLU A 234 12.95 9.02 -0.27
CA GLU A 234 12.98 7.67 0.30
C GLU A 234 12.67 7.63 1.79
N ALA A 235 13.00 8.68 2.55
CA ALA A 235 12.75 8.78 3.99
C ALA A 235 11.27 8.86 4.35
N ILE A 236 10.50 9.49 3.48
CA ILE A 236 9.07 9.77 3.66
C ILE A 236 8.22 8.54 3.30
N PHE A 237 8.75 7.73 2.40
CA PHE A 237 8.10 6.58 1.83
C PHE A 237 7.52 5.58 2.85
N PRO A 238 8.19 5.24 3.97
CA PRO A 238 7.65 4.25 4.91
C PRO A 238 6.46 4.79 5.71
N HIS A 239 6.50 6.07 6.09
CA HIS A 239 5.38 6.72 6.77
C HIS A 239 4.16 6.79 5.86
N ASP A 240 4.34 7.17 4.60
CA ASP A 240 3.25 7.25 3.62
C ASP A 240 2.55 5.91 3.43
N LEU A 241 3.32 4.83 3.28
CA LEU A 241 2.78 3.48 3.16
C LEU A 241 2.05 3.05 4.43
N SER A 242 2.60 3.38 5.60
CA SER A 242 1.98 3.07 6.89
C SER A 242 0.64 3.80 7.05
N ILE A 243 0.55 5.08 6.67
CA ILE A 243 -0.69 5.86 6.69
C ILE A 243 -1.76 5.24 5.79
N GLN A 244 -1.38 4.71 4.62
CA GLN A 244 -2.31 4.00 3.74
C GLN A 244 -2.87 2.71 4.37
N VAL A 245 -2.05 2.00 5.16
CA VAL A 245 -2.51 0.85 5.96
C VAL A 245 -3.41 1.30 7.11
N ILE A 246 -3.06 2.39 7.81
CA ILE A 246 -3.82 2.95 8.94
C ILE A 246 -5.22 3.41 8.51
N ALA A 247 -5.36 3.93 7.29
CA ALA A 247 -6.63 4.39 6.75
C ALA A 247 -7.61 3.25 6.39
N LEU A 248 -7.15 2.00 6.32
CA LEU A 248 -7.94 0.84 5.91
C LEU A 248 -9.26 0.67 6.69
N PRO A 249 -9.28 0.65 8.04
CA PRO A 249 -10.53 0.45 8.78
C PRO A 249 -11.52 1.60 8.60
N CYS A 250 -11.01 2.82 8.37
CA CYS A 250 -11.84 3.99 8.07
C CYS A 250 -12.53 3.85 6.71
N VAL A 251 -11.83 3.38 5.68
CA VAL A 251 -12.45 3.16 4.36
C VAL A 251 -13.48 2.02 4.42
N TYR A 252 -13.13 0.93 5.08
CA TYR A 252 -14.00 -0.24 5.22
C TYR A 252 -15.28 0.09 6.00
N SER A 253 -15.17 0.76 7.15
CA SER A 253 -16.34 1.21 7.94
C SER A 253 -17.23 2.15 7.15
N MET A 254 -16.66 3.04 6.33
CA MET A 254 -17.42 3.95 5.48
C MET A 254 -18.24 3.19 4.42
N MET A 255 -17.62 2.22 3.74
CA MET A 255 -18.30 1.42 2.72
C MET A 255 -19.36 0.51 3.34
N ALA A 256 -19.06 -0.10 4.49
CA ALA A 256 -20.01 -0.91 5.23
C ALA A 256 -21.21 -0.07 5.70
N PHE A 257 -20.98 1.14 6.24
CA PHE A 257 -22.06 2.04 6.63
C PHE A 257 -22.92 2.46 5.43
N LYS A 258 -22.30 2.80 4.30
CA LYS A 258 -23.04 3.03 3.04
C LYS A 258 -23.95 1.85 2.70
N SER A 259 -23.46 0.63 2.85
CA SER A 259 -24.22 -0.59 2.62
C SER A 259 -25.37 -0.76 3.63
N VAL A 260 -25.19 -0.42 4.91
CA VAL A 260 -26.28 -0.34 5.90
C VAL A 260 -27.39 0.57 5.40
N VAL A 261 -27.05 1.79 4.94
CA VAL A 261 -28.03 2.75 4.40
C VAL A 261 -28.78 2.17 3.20
N ARG A 262 -28.09 1.47 2.27
CA ARG A 262 -28.75 0.85 1.11
C ARG A 262 -29.73 -0.23 1.50
N VAL A 263 -29.39 -1.06 2.49
CA VAL A 263 -30.27 -2.13 2.96
C VAL A 263 -31.44 -1.55 3.76
N TRP A 264 -31.23 -0.48 4.54
CA TRP A 264 -32.34 0.25 5.15
C TRP A 264 -33.30 0.83 4.12
N MET A 265 -32.80 1.45 3.04
CA MET A 265 -33.64 1.93 1.93
C MET A 265 -34.38 0.82 1.18
N LEU A 266 -33.91 -0.42 1.31
CA LEU A 266 -34.57 -1.60 0.75
C LEU A 266 -35.66 -2.12 1.68
N MET A 267 -35.35 -2.25 2.98
CA MET A 267 -36.26 -2.82 3.99
C MET A 267 -37.37 -1.85 4.38
N THR A 268 -37.02 -0.59 4.61
CA THR A 268 -37.98 0.50 4.56
C THR A 268 -38.14 0.77 3.09
N GLY A 269 -39.17 0.33 2.39
CA GLY A 269 -39.44 0.76 1.02
C GLY A 269 -39.58 2.28 0.75
N SER A 270 -38.72 3.16 1.31
CA SER A 270 -38.53 4.60 1.01
C SER A 270 -38.24 4.88 -0.46
N THR A 271 -38.02 3.82 -1.24
CA THR A 271 -37.89 3.85 -2.68
C THR A 271 -39.21 3.61 -3.43
N HIS A 272 -40.31 3.32 -2.74
CA HIS A 272 -41.60 2.95 -3.33
C HIS A 272 -42.53 4.17 -3.46
N ASN A 273 -42.41 4.90 -4.57
CA ASN A 273 -43.43 5.86 -5.00
C ASN A 273 -44.04 5.48 -6.37
N THR A 274 -43.83 4.25 -6.84
CA THR A 274 -44.09 3.84 -8.24
C THR A 274 -44.47 2.35 -8.36
N ASN A 275 -44.97 1.96 -9.54
CA ASN A 275 -45.49 0.64 -9.94
C ASN A 275 -44.65 -0.57 -9.45
N ALA A 276 -45.29 -1.73 -9.25
CA ALA A 276 -44.64 -2.98 -8.79
C ALA A 276 -43.43 -3.43 -9.64
N ALA A 277 -43.45 -3.23 -10.96
CA ALA A 277 -42.31 -3.54 -11.83
C ALA A 277 -41.07 -2.69 -11.53
N ASP A 278 -41.26 -1.49 -10.97
CA ASP A 278 -40.17 -0.60 -10.56
C ASP A 278 -39.53 -1.07 -9.24
N ILE A 279 -40.29 -1.77 -8.38
CA ILE A 279 -39.81 -2.30 -7.10
C ILE A 279 -38.69 -3.32 -7.29
N GLU A 280 -38.89 -4.34 -8.13
CA GLU A 280 -37.88 -5.39 -8.34
C GLU A 280 -36.61 -4.83 -9.01
N SER A 281 -36.78 -3.93 -10.00
CA SER A 281 -35.67 -3.22 -10.63
C SER A 281 -34.86 -2.42 -9.60
N ARG A 282 -35.55 -1.73 -8.68
CA ARG A 282 -34.95 -0.92 -7.65
C ARG A 282 -34.27 -1.74 -6.56
N LYS A 283 -34.87 -2.86 -6.15
CA LYS A 283 -34.26 -3.84 -5.25
C LYS A 283 -32.93 -4.32 -5.81
N LYS A 284 -32.94 -4.81 -7.06
CA LYS A 284 -31.71 -5.23 -7.75
C LYS A 284 -30.67 -4.11 -7.78
N GLN A 285 -31.08 -2.87 -8.08
CA GLN A 285 -30.19 -1.72 -8.07
C GLN A 285 -29.56 -1.43 -6.70
N LEU A 286 -30.33 -1.55 -5.60
CA LEU A 286 -29.81 -1.35 -4.24
C LEU A 286 -28.82 -2.46 -3.84
N VAL A 287 -29.09 -3.70 -4.23
CA VAL A 287 -28.15 -4.83 -4.06
C VAL A 287 -26.88 -4.62 -4.87
N ASP A 288 -26.99 -4.20 -6.14
CA ASP A 288 -25.83 -3.86 -6.98
C ASP A 288 -24.95 -2.78 -6.29
N TYR A 289 -25.57 -1.79 -5.65
CA TYR A 289 -24.85 -0.74 -4.91
C TYR A 289 -24.22 -1.23 -3.62
N TYR A 290 -24.89 -2.11 -2.89
CA TYR A 290 -24.32 -2.77 -1.72
C TYR A 290 -23.05 -3.54 -2.11
N GLU A 291 -23.10 -4.35 -3.15
CA GLU A 291 -21.95 -5.15 -3.62
C GLU A 291 -20.81 -4.25 -4.11
N SER A 292 -21.15 -3.18 -4.84
CA SER A 292 -20.16 -2.20 -5.31
C SER A 292 -19.40 -1.52 -4.18
N ASN A 293 -20.04 -1.26 -3.04
CA ASN A 293 -19.36 -0.67 -1.88
C ASN A 293 -18.31 -1.64 -1.31
N TYR A 294 -18.64 -2.92 -1.20
CA TYR A 294 -17.72 -3.94 -0.69
C TYR A 294 -16.56 -4.21 -1.64
N GLN A 295 -16.82 -4.31 -2.94
CA GLN A 295 -15.74 -4.46 -3.94
C GLN A 295 -14.70 -3.33 -3.84
N LEU A 296 -15.17 -2.11 -3.57
CA LEU A 296 -14.30 -0.96 -3.38
C LEU A 296 -13.54 -1.01 -2.06
N ALA A 297 -14.17 -1.49 -0.99
CA ALA A 297 -13.49 -1.78 0.27
C ALA A 297 -12.39 -2.82 0.07
N ASP A 298 -12.69 -3.94 -0.59
CA ASP A 298 -11.76 -5.02 -0.90
C ASP A 298 -10.59 -4.54 -1.79
N LEU A 299 -10.86 -3.66 -2.75
CA LEU A 299 -9.81 -3.04 -3.57
C LEU A 299 -8.85 -2.21 -2.70
N TYR A 300 -9.39 -1.43 -1.74
CA TYR A 300 -8.55 -0.65 -0.83
C TYR A 300 -7.77 -1.55 0.13
N GLU A 301 -8.35 -2.65 0.60
CA GLU A 301 -7.65 -3.68 1.36
C GLU A 301 -6.50 -4.31 0.57
N ALA A 302 -6.73 -4.70 -0.67
CA ALA A 302 -5.68 -5.23 -1.53
C ALA A 302 -4.54 -4.23 -1.68
N TRP A 303 -4.86 -2.96 -1.85
CA TRP A 303 -3.87 -1.89 -1.91
C TRP A 303 -3.12 -1.71 -0.59
N ALA A 304 -3.81 -1.68 0.55
CA ALA A 304 -3.19 -1.56 1.87
C ALA A 304 -2.24 -2.75 2.15
N ILE A 305 -2.64 -3.96 1.77
CA ILE A 305 -1.81 -5.17 1.89
C ILE A 305 -0.57 -5.09 0.99
N TRP A 306 -0.69 -4.49 -0.20
CA TRP A 306 0.47 -4.21 -1.05
C TRP A 306 1.43 -3.21 -0.40
N CYS A 307 0.93 -2.12 0.17
CA CYS A 307 1.73 -1.17 0.93
C CYS A 307 2.47 -1.85 2.09
N PHE A 308 1.74 -2.66 2.88
CA PHE A 308 2.29 -3.44 3.98
C PHE A 308 3.40 -4.39 3.51
N SER A 309 3.16 -5.16 2.44
CA SER A 309 4.13 -6.12 1.90
C SER A 309 5.40 -5.44 1.41
N ARG A 310 5.30 -4.23 0.84
CA ARG A 310 6.47 -3.43 0.46
C ARG A 310 7.29 -2.98 1.68
N LEU A 311 6.63 -2.61 2.78
CA LEU A 311 7.31 -2.28 4.03
C LEU A 311 8.08 -3.49 4.57
N CYS A 312 7.45 -4.66 4.63
CA CYS A 312 8.07 -5.89 5.08
C CYS A 312 9.28 -6.29 4.23
N VAL A 313 9.15 -6.25 2.89
CA VAL A 313 10.28 -6.52 1.99
C VAL A 313 11.41 -5.51 2.18
N ARG A 314 11.09 -4.22 2.37
CA ARG A 314 12.10 -3.18 2.58
C ARG A 314 12.84 -3.40 3.90
N GLN A 315 12.14 -3.74 4.98
CA GLN A 315 12.75 -4.08 6.26
C GLN A 315 13.79 -5.18 6.10
N VAL A 316 13.41 -6.30 5.47
CA VAL A 316 14.32 -7.45 5.33
C VAL A 316 15.49 -7.12 4.41
N LYS A 317 15.29 -6.29 3.37
CA LYS A 317 16.41 -5.77 2.57
C LYS A 317 17.40 -4.95 3.40
N ASN A 318 16.91 -4.15 4.34
CA ASN A 318 17.76 -3.33 5.21
C ASN A 318 18.55 -4.21 6.18
N VAL A 319 17.87 -5.13 6.88
CA VAL A 319 18.54 -6.09 7.78
C VAL A 319 19.57 -6.94 7.02
N SER A 320 19.24 -7.39 5.81
CA SER A 320 20.17 -8.11 4.94
C SER A 320 21.44 -7.32 4.61
N ARG A 321 21.34 -5.99 4.52
CA ARG A 321 22.50 -5.10 4.32
C ARG A 321 23.31 -4.95 5.61
N GLN A 322 22.65 -4.76 6.76
CA GLN A 322 23.31 -4.61 8.07
C GLN A 322 24.12 -5.85 8.44
N GLU A 323 23.49 -7.02 8.32
CA GLU A 323 24.07 -8.30 8.72
C GLU A 323 25.07 -8.86 7.69
N ARG A 324 25.34 -8.12 6.61
CA ARG A 324 26.23 -8.54 5.51
C ARG A 324 25.92 -9.94 5.01
N TRP A 325 24.65 -10.20 4.72
CA TRP A 325 24.22 -11.50 4.21
C TRP A 325 25.13 -11.97 3.07
N GLU A 326 25.75 -13.14 3.26
CA GLU A 326 26.64 -13.73 2.28
C GLU A 326 25.88 -14.14 1.01
N GLY A 327 26.61 -14.27 -0.10
CA GLY A 327 26.06 -14.28 -1.47
C GLY A 327 24.85 -15.21 -1.68
N THR A 328 24.82 -16.39 -1.05
CA THR A 328 23.71 -17.35 -1.17
C THR A 328 22.40 -16.82 -0.59
N ALA A 329 22.42 -16.23 0.61
CA ALA A 329 21.20 -15.70 1.25
C ALA A 329 20.62 -14.54 0.45
N LYS A 330 21.49 -13.63 -0.04
CA LYS A 330 21.07 -12.52 -0.90
C LYS A 330 20.48 -13.01 -2.23
N ARG A 331 21.04 -14.08 -2.81
CA ARG A 331 20.53 -14.71 -4.04
C ARG A 331 19.18 -15.40 -3.83
N LEU A 332 18.93 -16.01 -2.67
CA LEU A 332 17.66 -16.65 -2.35
C LEU A 332 16.55 -15.65 -1.98
N PHE A 333 16.92 -14.54 -1.35
CA PHE A 333 15.96 -13.52 -0.95
C PHE A 333 15.34 -12.75 -2.13
N LYS A 334 16.11 -12.50 -3.20
CA LYS A 334 15.59 -11.79 -4.39
C LYS A 334 14.37 -12.54 -4.99
N PRO A 335 14.43 -13.85 -5.30
CA PRO A 335 13.27 -14.63 -5.71
C PRO A 335 12.13 -14.64 -4.70
N LEU A 336 12.44 -14.87 -3.41
CA LEU A 336 11.41 -14.95 -2.35
C LEU A 336 10.61 -13.64 -2.24
N SER A 337 11.30 -12.51 -2.25
CA SER A 337 10.68 -11.18 -2.24
C SER A 337 9.84 -10.94 -3.49
N SER A 338 10.33 -11.31 -4.67
CA SER A 338 9.60 -11.16 -5.93
C SER A 338 8.33 -12.01 -5.95
N ILE A 339 8.39 -13.28 -5.52
CA ILE A 339 7.23 -14.18 -5.47
C ILE A 339 6.18 -13.67 -4.48
N THR A 340 6.61 -13.22 -3.30
CA THR A 340 5.70 -12.67 -2.28
C THR A 340 4.95 -11.45 -2.83
N LEU A 341 5.69 -10.50 -3.43
CA LEU A 341 5.10 -9.30 -4.02
C LEU A 341 4.21 -9.62 -5.23
N LEU A 342 4.57 -10.62 -6.05
CA LEU A 342 3.78 -11.04 -7.21
C LEU A 342 2.38 -11.51 -6.80
N GLY A 343 2.26 -12.31 -5.74
CA GLY A 343 0.94 -12.76 -5.26
C GLY A 343 0.07 -11.59 -4.81
N VAL A 344 0.65 -10.62 -4.09
CA VAL A 344 -0.07 -9.43 -3.62
C VAL A 344 -0.40 -8.47 -4.77
N GLN A 345 0.48 -8.31 -5.76
CA GLN A 345 0.19 -7.54 -6.97
C GLN A 345 -0.95 -8.18 -7.79
N THR A 346 -0.96 -9.50 -7.89
CA THR A 346 -2.04 -10.25 -8.55
C THR A 346 -3.37 -9.99 -7.84
N PHE A 347 -3.37 -9.99 -6.51
CA PHE A 347 -4.54 -9.64 -5.70
C PHE A 347 -5.05 -8.23 -5.99
N VAL A 348 -4.19 -7.20 -5.94
CA VAL A 348 -4.56 -5.82 -6.30
C VAL A 348 -5.14 -5.74 -7.72
N LEU A 349 -4.52 -6.43 -8.67
CA LEU A 349 -4.93 -6.40 -10.07
C LEU A 349 -6.31 -7.03 -10.28
N VAL A 350 -6.58 -8.19 -9.66
CA VAL A 350 -7.87 -8.87 -9.78
C VAL A 350 -9.00 -8.01 -9.23
N TYR A 351 -8.81 -7.39 -8.05
CA TYR A 351 -9.81 -6.48 -7.49
C TYR A 351 -9.94 -5.17 -8.27
N GLY A 352 -8.83 -4.68 -8.84
CA GLY A 352 -8.85 -3.53 -9.73
C GLY A 352 -9.68 -3.80 -11.00
N LEU A 353 -9.50 -4.97 -11.61
CA LEU A 353 -10.30 -5.43 -12.75
C LEU A 353 -11.76 -5.64 -12.36
N SER A 354 -12.04 -6.21 -11.19
CA SER A 354 -13.39 -6.39 -10.67
C SER A 354 -14.13 -5.06 -10.50
N CYS A 355 -13.50 -4.09 -9.82
CA CYS A 355 -14.04 -2.74 -9.66
C CYS A 355 -14.25 -2.03 -10.99
N PHE A 356 -13.28 -2.15 -11.91
CA PHE A 356 -13.38 -1.56 -13.24
C PHE A 356 -14.53 -2.15 -14.06
N TYR A 357 -14.65 -3.48 -14.07
CA TYR A 357 -15.75 -4.19 -14.73
C TYR A 357 -17.11 -3.72 -14.20
N GLN A 358 -17.27 -3.64 -12.88
CA GLN A 358 -18.53 -3.21 -12.25
C GLN A 358 -18.86 -1.74 -12.50
N LEU A 359 -17.83 -0.89 -12.54
CA LEU A 359 -17.97 0.51 -12.92
C LEU A 359 -18.46 0.64 -14.37
N VAL A 360 -17.90 -0.14 -15.30
CA VAL A 360 -18.31 -0.15 -16.71
C VAL A 360 -19.74 -0.64 -16.85
N VAL A 361 -20.11 -1.75 -16.22
CA VAL A 361 -21.49 -2.27 -16.22
C VAL A 361 -22.47 -1.24 -15.68
N SER A 362 -22.13 -0.61 -14.55
CA SER A 362 -22.93 0.46 -13.94
C SER A 362 -23.07 1.69 -14.83
N LEU A 363 -21.98 2.10 -15.50
CA LEU A 363 -21.97 3.21 -16.45
C LEU A 363 -22.89 2.92 -17.63
N VAL A 364 -22.74 1.77 -18.29
CA VAL A 364 -23.55 1.38 -19.45
C VAL A 364 -25.04 1.30 -19.09
N LYS A 365 -25.37 0.69 -17.95
CA LYS A 365 -26.74 0.62 -17.44
C LYS A 365 -27.35 2.02 -17.26
N LYS A 366 -26.58 2.98 -16.74
CA LYS A 366 -27.06 4.35 -16.51
C LYS A 366 -27.11 5.20 -17.79
N THR A 367 -26.08 5.14 -18.64
CA THR A 367 -25.96 6.03 -19.81
C THR A 367 -26.83 5.58 -20.96
N VAL A 368 -26.93 4.28 -21.19
CA VAL A 368 -27.68 3.73 -22.33
C VAL A 368 -29.11 3.33 -21.93
N GLY A 369 -29.39 3.19 -20.63
CA GLY A 369 -30.67 2.67 -20.13
C GLY A 369 -30.88 1.19 -20.47
N LEU A 370 -29.88 0.52 -21.06
CA LEU A 370 -29.92 -0.89 -21.38
C LEU A 370 -29.39 -1.69 -20.18
N ASN A 371 -30.24 -2.55 -19.63
CA ASN A 371 -29.75 -3.61 -18.76
C ASN A 371 -28.95 -4.60 -19.60
N VAL A 372 -27.63 -4.48 -19.59
CA VAL A 372 -26.70 -5.36 -20.32
C VAL A 372 -26.99 -6.84 -20.02
N THR A 373 -27.44 -7.15 -18.80
CA THR A 373 -27.82 -8.50 -18.37
C THR A 373 -29.08 -9.05 -19.04
N GLN A 374 -29.92 -8.20 -19.67
CA GLN A 374 -31.14 -8.62 -20.38
C GLN A 374 -30.88 -8.93 -21.86
N LEU A 375 -29.72 -8.55 -22.40
CA LEU A 375 -29.32 -8.97 -23.75
C LEU A 375 -28.94 -10.44 -23.68
N PRO A 376 -29.58 -11.37 -24.40
CA PRO A 376 -29.37 -12.81 -24.19
C PRO A 376 -27.91 -13.23 -24.36
N VAL A 377 -27.25 -12.80 -25.45
CA VAL A 377 -25.85 -13.19 -25.71
C VAL A 377 -24.86 -12.42 -24.83
N VAL A 378 -25.03 -11.11 -24.69
CA VAL A 378 -24.09 -10.26 -23.95
C VAL A 378 -24.25 -10.45 -22.45
N GLY A 379 -25.48 -10.62 -21.97
CA GLY A 379 -25.83 -10.79 -20.57
C GLY A 379 -25.29 -12.10 -20.00
N GLU A 380 -25.44 -13.22 -20.70
CA GLU A 380 -24.85 -14.50 -20.30
C GLU A 380 -23.32 -14.43 -20.26
N ALA A 381 -22.70 -13.86 -21.29
CA ALA A 381 -21.24 -13.66 -21.32
C ALA A 381 -20.78 -12.79 -20.14
N MET A 382 -21.44 -11.65 -19.89
CA MET A 382 -21.08 -10.76 -18.79
C MET A 382 -21.31 -11.40 -17.42
N ALA A 383 -22.41 -12.15 -17.23
CA ALA A 383 -22.66 -12.89 -16.00
C ALA A 383 -21.57 -13.94 -15.74
N SER A 384 -21.16 -14.69 -16.77
CA SER A 384 -20.07 -15.66 -16.65
C SER A 384 -18.75 -15.00 -16.25
N VAL A 385 -18.42 -13.85 -16.85
CA VAL A 385 -17.23 -13.05 -16.51
C VAL A 385 -17.29 -12.60 -15.05
N GLY A 386 -18.45 -12.17 -14.56
CA GLY A 386 -18.64 -11.82 -13.14
C GLY A 386 -18.30 -12.98 -12.20
N THR A 387 -18.80 -14.18 -12.49
CA THR A 387 -18.50 -15.39 -11.70
C THR A 387 -17.01 -15.75 -11.74
N TYR A 388 -16.37 -15.67 -12.91
CA TYR A 388 -14.92 -15.93 -13.02
C TYR A 388 -14.09 -14.90 -12.26
N ILE A 389 -14.42 -13.62 -12.35
CA ILE A 389 -13.75 -12.55 -11.60
C ILE A 389 -13.92 -12.77 -10.09
N SER A 390 -15.12 -13.14 -9.64
CA SER A 390 -15.37 -13.46 -8.23
C SER A 390 -14.52 -14.64 -7.75
N GLY A 391 -14.46 -15.72 -8.53
CA GLY A 391 -13.62 -16.88 -8.22
C GLY A 391 -12.13 -16.54 -8.23
N ALA A 392 -11.68 -15.74 -9.20
CA ALA A 392 -10.31 -15.24 -9.24
C ALA A 392 -9.97 -14.36 -8.04
N GLY A 393 -10.90 -13.50 -7.60
CA GLY A 393 -10.76 -12.68 -6.39
C GLY A 393 -10.55 -13.53 -5.15
N PHE A 394 -11.37 -14.58 -4.99
CA PHE A 394 -11.22 -15.54 -3.91
C PHE A 394 -9.85 -16.23 -3.93
N VAL A 395 -9.42 -16.80 -5.07
CA VAL A 395 -8.12 -17.49 -5.17
C VAL A 395 -6.96 -16.52 -4.92
N ALA A 396 -7.02 -15.31 -5.49
CA ALA A 396 -5.98 -14.29 -5.32
C ALA A 396 -5.88 -13.82 -3.85
N SER A 397 -7.01 -13.69 -3.15
CA SER A 397 -7.03 -13.35 -1.72
C SER A 397 -6.38 -14.43 -0.86
N CYS A 398 -6.69 -15.71 -1.09
CA CYS A 398 -6.08 -16.84 -0.40
C CYS A 398 -4.58 -16.92 -0.65
N LEU A 399 -4.15 -16.69 -1.91
CA LEU A 399 -2.74 -16.68 -2.28
C LEU A 399 -1.98 -15.51 -1.63
N ALA A 400 -2.58 -14.32 -1.60
CA ALA A 400 -1.99 -13.16 -0.94
C ALA A 400 -1.87 -13.38 0.58
N LEU A 401 -2.91 -13.89 1.23
CA LEU A 401 -2.88 -14.20 2.66
C LEU A 401 -1.86 -15.29 2.97
N TYR A 402 -1.79 -16.35 2.16
CA TYR A 402 -0.78 -17.40 2.29
C TYR A 402 0.64 -16.84 2.17
N ASN A 403 0.89 -15.98 1.17
CA ASN A 403 2.19 -15.34 0.99
C ASN A 403 2.59 -14.45 2.18
N ILE A 404 1.63 -13.74 2.78
CA ILE A 404 1.87 -12.92 3.99
C ILE A 404 2.24 -13.81 5.18
N ILE A 405 1.48 -14.90 5.41
CA ILE A 405 1.77 -15.85 6.48
C ILE A 405 3.12 -16.54 6.27
N LEU A 406 3.42 -16.93 5.04
CA LEU A 406 4.70 -17.54 4.70
C LEU A 406 5.85 -16.55 4.93
N PHE A 407 5.69 -15.30 4.51
CA PHE A 407 6.69 -14.26 4.72
C PHE A 407 6.94 -14.02 6.22
N GLU A 408 5.89 -13.93 7.03
CA GLU A 408 6.01 -13.75 8.48
C GLU A 408 6.71 -14.92 9.16
N THR A 409 6.28 -16.15 8.85
CA THR A 409 6.80 -17.36 9.51
C THR A 409 8.25 -17.63 9.12
N GLN A 410 8.60 -17.41 7.87
CA GLN A 410 9.97 -17.65 7.39
C GLN A 410 10.91 -16.52 7.80
N LEU A 411 10.44 -15.27 7.87
CA LEU A 411 11.29 -14.11 8.08
C LEU A 411 11.12 -13.43 9.45
N HIS A 412 10.50 -14.11 10.42
CA HIS A 412 10.16 -13.55 11.73
C HIS A 412 11.37 -12.93 12.44
N GLU A 413 12.50 -13.64 12.47
CA GLU A 413 13.72 -13.19 13.15
C GLU A 413 14.27 -11.88 12.56
N TRP A 414 14.20 -11.72 11.23
CA TRP A 414 14.66 -10.50 10.55
C TRP A 414 13.65 -9.35 10.62
N LEU A 415 12.44 -9.62 11.12
CA LEU A 415 11.41 -8.62 11.32
C LEU A 415 11.33 -8.15 12.76
N ASP A 416 12.16 -8.63 13.70
CA ASP A 416 12.02 -8.34 15.13
C ASP A 416 11.95 -6.83 15.44
N ARG A 417 12.86 -6.02 14.86
CA ARG A 417 12.86 -4.54 15.00
C ARG A 417 11.65 -3.85 14.38
N PHE A 418 10.89 -4.55 13.55
CA PHE A 418 9.69 -4.05 12.90
C PHE A 418 8.44 -4.36 13.74
N ASP A 419 8.53 -5.00 14.91
CA ASP A 419 7.38 -5.36 15.75
C ASP A 419 6.25 -6.03 14.94
N PRO A 420 6.54 -7.17 14.26
CA PRO A 420 5.69 -7.67 13.19
C PRO A 420 4.35 -8.16 13.73
N PHE A 421 4.33 -8.75 14.93
CA PHE A 421 3.18 -9.45 15.47
C PHE A 421 1.87 -8.66 15.32
N TRP A 422 1.81 -7.43 15.86
CA TRP A 422 0.58 -6.63 15.82
C TRP A 422 0.23 -6.11 14.42
N LYS A 423 1.24 -5.84 13.58
CA LYS A 423 1.04 -5.37 12.20
C LYS A 423 0.48 -6.47 11.30
N PHE A 424 1.01 -7.68 11.43
CA PHE A 424 0.51 -8.86 10.71
C PHE A 424 -0.89 -9.25 11.18
N TRP A 425 -1.16 -9.19 12.49
CA TRP A 425 -2.52 -9.40 13.00
C TRP A 425 -3.51 -8.37 12.45
N GLY A 426 -3.15 -7.09 12.36
CA GLY A 426 -3.99 -6.06 11.73
C GLY A 426 -4.39 -6.40 10.29
N ALA A 427 -3.42 -6.85 9.48
CA ALA A 427 -3.67 -7.29 8.10
C ALA A 427 -4.51 -8.58 8.01
N LYS A 428 -4.22 -9.58 8.86
CA LYS A 428 -4.92 -10.89 8.84
C LYS A 428 -6.35 -10.81 9.34
N VAL A 429 -6.59 -10.06 10.40
CA VAL A 429 -7.91 -9.97 11.05
C VAL A 429 -8.94 -9.45 10.07
N LEU A 430 -8.61 -8.41 9.30
CA LEU A 430 -9.56 -7.82 8.36
C LEU A 430 -9.94 -8.79 7.24
N VAL A 431 -8.94 -9.41 6.59
CA VAL A 431 -9.15 -10.40 5.52
C VAL A 431 -9.96 -11.59 6.06
N SER A 432 -9.55 -12.13 7.21
CA SER A 432 -10.18 -13.32 7.78
C SER A 432 -11.59 -13.06 8.30
N LEU A 433 -11.88 -11.87 8.84
CA LEU A 433 -13.21 -11.51 9.30
C LEU A 433 -14.20 -11.45 8.13
N ALA A 434 -13.85 -10.81 7.02
CA ALA A 434 -14.74 -10.74 5.85
C ALA A 434 -15.13 -12.14 5.34
N PHE A 435 -14.16 -13.05 5.24
CA PHE A 435 -14.40 -14.44 4.84
C PHE A 435 -15.18 -15.24 5.88
N LEU A 436 -14.75 -15.20 7.14
CA LEU A 436 -15.37 -15.96 8.22
C LEU A 436 -16.81 -15.51 8.45
N GLN A 437 -17.07 -14.20 8.44
CA GLN A 437 -18.42 -13.65 8.53
C GLN A 437 -19.26 -14.11 7.37
N THR A 438 -18.82 -13.94 6.11
CA THR A 438 -19.61 -14.36 4.95
C THR A 438 -19.92 -15.85 5.01
N PHE A 439 -18.95 -16.68 5.39
CA PHE A 439 -19.12 -18.12 5.55
C PHE A 439 -20.10 -18.47 6.67
N VAL A 440 -19.90 -17.95 7.88
CA VAL A 440 -20.75 -18.23 9.05
C VAL A 440 -22.17 -17.71 8.81
N LEU A 441 -22.32 -16.50 8.28
CA LEU A 441 -23.63 -15.92 8.00
C LEU A 441 -24.39 -16.73 6.95
N LYS A 442 -23.74 -17.14 5.84
CA LYS A 442 -24.42 -17.92 4.80
C LYS A 442 -24.72 -19.34 5.28
N LEU A 443 -23.72 -20.06 5.77
CA LEU A 443 -23.86 -21.46 6.12
C LEU A 443 -24.72 -21.66 7.38
N VAL A 444 -24.46 -20.91 8.45
CA VAL A 444 -25.09 -21.16 9.75
C VAL A 444 -26.43 -20.44 9.85
N LEU A 445 -26.47 -19.14 9.55
CA LEU A 445 -27.67 -18.34 9.80
C LEU A 445 -28.73 -18.45 8.71
N VAL A 446 -28.32 -18.56 7.45
CA VAL A 446 -29.25 -18.69 6.32
C VAL A 446 -29.56 -20.15 6.01
N ASP A 447 -28.55 -20.98 5.75
CA ASP A 447 -28.80 -22.35 5.25
C ASP A 447 -29.19 -23.33 6.36
N ALA A 448 -28.53 -23.28 7.52
CA ALA A 448 -28.77 -24.25 8.60
C ALA A 448 -29.92 -23.86 9.54
N LEU A 449 -30.03 -22.57 9.90
CA LEU A 449 -31.02 -22.11 10.89
C LEU A 449 -32.21 -21.38 10.28
N HIS A 450 -32.13 -20.94 9.02
CA HIS A 450 -33.14 -20.07 8.37
C HIS A 450 -33.60 -18.90 9.26
N TRP A 451 -32.70 -18.37 10.10
CA TRP A 451 -33.07 -17.38 11.11
C TRP A 451 -33.14 -15.97 10.53
N LEU A 452 -32.34 -15.70 9.50
CA LEU A 452 -32.27 -14.39 8.84
C LEU A 452 -32.65 -14.52 7.37
N THR A 453 -33.44 -13.57 6.90
CA THR A 453 -33.71 -13.38 5.47
C THR A 453 -32.48 -12.75 4.80
N GLU A 454 -32.37 -12.84 3.47
CA GLU A 454 -31.23 -12.28 2.74
C GLU A 454 -31.00 -10.77 3.02
N PRO A 455 -32.02 -9.87 2.97
CA PRO A 455 -31.82 -8.47 3.35
C PRO A 455 -31.38 -8.28 4.81
N GLN A 456 -31.95 -9.06 5.74
CA GLN A 456 -31.55 -9.00 7.15
C GLN A 456 -30.10 -9.45 7.33
N GLN A 457 -29.65 -10.48 6.60
CA GLN A 457 -28.28 -10.95 6.59
C GLN A 457 -27.33 -9.87 6.06
N MET A 458 -27.67 -9.23 4.95
CA MET A 458 -26.89 -8.12 4.37
C MET A 458 -26.76 -6.96 5.37
N LEU A 459 -27.86 -6.58 6.02
CA LEU A 459 -27.86 -5.53 7.04
C LEU A 459 -27.00 -5.92 8.24
N PHE A 460 -27.13 -7.16 8.72
CA PHE A 460 -26.39 -7.66 9.86
C PHE A 460 -24.90 -7.72 9.57
N TYR A 461 -24.50 -8.23 8.40
CA TYR A 461 -23.13 -8.24 7.94
C TYR A 461 -22.53 -6.82 7.93
N SER A 462 -23.19 -5.86 7.25
CA SER A 462 -22.67 -4.49 7.18
C SER A 462 -22.62 -3.77 8.51
N THR A 463 -23.58 -4.04 9.39
CA THR A 463 -23.59 -3.52 10.76
C THR A 463 -22.40 -4.05 11.55
N LEU A 464 -22.16 -5.37 11.49
CA LEU A 464 -21.07 -6.03 12.18
C LEU A 464 -19.71 -5.55 11.68
N THR A 465 -19.50 -5.48 10.36
CA THR A 465 -18.27 -4.94 9.75
C THR A 465 -17.99 -3.51 10.24
N THR A 466 -19.02 -2.67 10.32
CA THR A 466 -18.86 -1.28 10.80
C THR A 466 -18.39 -1.24 12.26
N MET A 467 -18.94 -2.09 13.12
CA MET A 467 -18.58 -2.16 14.54
C MET A 467 -17.16 -2.70 14.74
N GLU A 468 -16.76 -3.70 13.96
CA GLU A 468 -15.44 -4.34 14.05
C GLU A 468 -14.30 -3.49 13.50
N CYS A 469 -14.58 -2.54 12.60
CA CYS A 469 -13.55 -1.61 12.12
C CYS A 469 -12.97 -0.72 13.25
N LEU A 470 -13.73 -0.44 14.31
CA LEU A 470 -13.24 0.36 15.43
C LEU A 470 -12.11 -0.34 16.22
N PRO A 471 -12.27 -1.58 16.72
CA PRO A 471 -11.17 -2.29 17.37
C PRO A 471 -9.99 -2.54 16.41
N ILE A 472 -10.23 -2.73 15.10
CA ILE A 472 -9.13 -2.82 14.13
C ILE A 472 -8.38 -1.47 14.00
N ALA A 473 -9.08 -0.34 13.99
CA ALA A 473 -8.43 0.98 14.00
C ALA A 473 -7.61 1.21 15.27
N LEU A 474 -8.11 0.81 16.43
CA LEU A 474 -7.36 0.86 17.69
C LEU A 474 -6.13 -0.07 17.65
N LEU A 475 -6.27 -1.26 17.07
CA LEU A 475 -5.16 -2.19 16.84
C LEU A 475 -4.11 -1.56 15.92
N HIS A 476 -4.52 -0.90 14.83
CA HIS A 476 -3.61 -0.18 13.93
C HIS A 476 -2.89 0.96 14.64
N MET A 477 -3.60 1.71 15.50
CA MET A 477 -3.00 2.76 16.33
C MET A 477 -1.88 2.23 17.23
N ARG A 478 -2.06 1.02 17.79
CA ARG A 478 -1.04 0.36 18.60
C ARG A 478 0.09 -0.27 17.78
N ALA A 479 -0.23 -0.84 16.63
CA ALA A 479 0.71 -1.58 15.78
C ALA A 479 1.66 -0.66 15.00
N TRP A 480 1.19 0.53 14.62
CA TRP A 480 1.94 1.48 13.81
C TRP A 480 2.32 2.71 14.64
N ASP A 481 3.15 2.54 15.66
CA ASP A 481 3.63 3.68 16.45
C ASP A 481 4.41 4.67 15.55
N HIS A 482 4.00 5.94 15.58
CA HIS A 482 4.64 7.00 14.82
C HIS A 482 6.07 7.30 15.27
N ASN A 483 6.46 6.87 16.47
CA ASN A 483 7.82 7.00 17.00
C ASN A 483 8.66 5.73 16.87
N ALA A 484 8.19 4.71 16.16
CA ALA A 484 8.92 3.45 16.06
C ALA A 484 10.33 3.66 15.47
N GLU A 485 11.34 3.04 16.08
CA GLU A 485 12.76 3.30 15.80
C GLU A 485 13.13 3.05 14.32
N TRP A 486 12.48 2.09 13.68
CA TRP A 486 12.72 1.74 12.27
C TRP A 486 12.30 2.86 11.29
N PHE A 487 11.46 3.81 11.69
CA PHE A 487 11.19 5.03 10.89
C PHE A 487 12.38 5.99 10.88
N ALA A 488 13.16 6.02 11.96
CA ALA A 488 14.29 6.92 12.14
C ALA A 488 15.61 6.33 11.58
N ASP A 489 15.66 5.03 11.32
CA ASP A 489 16.85 4.34 10.83
C ASP A 489 17.33 4.95 9.48
N PRO A 490 18.57 5.52 9.43
CA PRO A 490 19.16 6.05 8.21
C PRO A 490 19.13 5.08 7.04
N GLU A 491 19.25 3.79 7.30
CA GLU A 491 19.28 2.78 6.24
C GLU A 491 17.92 2.57 5.58
N TRP A 492 16.83 2.75 6.34
CA TRP A 492 15.49 2.80 5.77
C TRP A 492 15.31 3.92 4.79
N MET A 493 16.08 4.99 4.93
CA MET A 493 15.99 6.20 4.13
C MET A 493 17.01 6.25 3.01
N LEU A 494 18.16 5.61 3.18
CA LEU A 494 19.23 5.51 2.19
C LEU A 494 19.05 4.29 1.26
N GLY A 495 17.94 3.57 1.41
CA GLY A 495 17.64 2.26 0.84
C GLY A 495 17.84 2.08 -0.68
N SER A 496 17.87 3.13 -1.50
CA SER A 496 18.06 3.04 -2.95
C SER A 496 19.22 3.86 -3.52
N LEU A 497 20.03 4.52 -2.69
CA LEU A 497 21.34 5.03 -3.13
C LEU A 497 22.26 3.83 -3.34
N ASP A 498 22.09 3.30 -4.54
CA ASP A 498 22.64 2.07 -5.04
C ASP A 498 24.15 2.06 -4.76
N ALA A 499 24.66 0.92 -4.25
CA ALA A 499 26.08 0.74 -3.98
C ALA A 499 26.96 1.00 -5.23
N SER A 500 26.33 1.09 -6.41
CA SER A 500 26.92 1.52 -7.67
C SER A 500 27.37 2.99 -7.69
N LEU A 501 26.66 3.91 -7.02
CA LEU A 501 27.09 5.32 -6.85
C LEU A 501 28.15 5.47 -5.76
N ALA A 502 28.16 4.53 -4.83
CA ALA A 502 29.27 4.35 -3.90
C ALA A 502 30.59 4.01 -4.66
N GLY A 503 30.50 3.64 -5.94
CA GLY A 503 31.62 2.98 -6.60
C GLY A 503 31.77 1.60 -5.98
N THR A 504 32.07 0.61 -6.82
CA THR A 504 32.70 -0.60 -6.29
C THR A 504 33.82 -0.15 -5.35
N PRO A 505 33.88 -0.62 -4.08
CA PRO A 505 35.05 -0.37 -3.27
C PRO A 505 36.21 -0.83 -4.12
N ARG A 506 36.98 0.15 -4.64
CA ARG A 506 38.06 -0.09 -5.58
C ARG A 506 38.87 -1.19 -4.92
N GLU A 507 38.97 -2.37 -5.55
CA GLU A 507 39.70 -3.48 -4.96
C GLU A 507 40.98 -2.89 -4.41
N ALA A 508 41.12 -2.93 -3.08
CA ALA A 508 42.20 -2.23 -2.40
C ALA A 508 43.46 -2.56 -3.18
N THR A 509 44.11 -1.53 -3.74
CA THR A 509 45.22 -1.75 -4.66
C THR A 509 46.24 -2.63 -3.96
N THR A 510 47.04 -3.42 -4.70
CA THR A 510 48.07 -4.27 -4.09
C THR A 510 48.93 -3.48 -3.09
N ALA A 511 49.16 -2.19 -3.37
CA ALA A 511 49.80 -1.24 -2.48
C ALA A 511 49.03 -0.95 -1.18
N GLU A 512 47.70 -0.79 -1.21
CA GLU A 512 46.87 -0.65 0.00
C GLU A 512 46.78 -1.95 0.80
N ARG A 513 46.75 -3.11 0.13
CA ARG A 513 46.82 -4.42 0.81
C ARG A 513 48.17 -4.60 1.49
N GLU A 514 49.27 -4.25 0.83
CA GLU A 514 50.62 -4.24 1.43
C GLU A 514 50.75 -3.22 2.56
N ALA A 515 50.21 -2.01 2.41
CA ALA A 515 50.26 -0.99 3.46
C ALA A 515 49.49 -1.44 4.71
N ARG A 516 48.30 -2.05 4.53
CA ARG A 516 47.53 -2.63 5.64
C ARG A 516 48.26 -3.82 6.28
N ALA A 517 48.89 -4.67 5.48
CA ALA A 517 49.71 -5.78 5.98
C ALA A 517 50.93 -5.27 6.78
N LYS A 518 51.62 -4.24 6.30
CA LYS A 518 52.76 -3.61 7.01
C LYS A 518 52.32 -2.94 8.31
N ILE A 519 51.18 -2.25 8.33
CA ILE A 519 50.63 -1.64 9.55
C ILE A 519 50.20 -2.71 10.56
N ALA A 520 49.61 -3.81 10.11
CA ALA A 520 49.25 -4.93 10.98
C ALA A 520 50.50 -5.59 11.59
N LEU A 521 51.56 -5.76 10.79
CA LEU A 521 52.85 -6.32 11.23
C LEU A 521 53.59 -5.39 12.22
N PHE A 522 53.42 -4.08 12.05
CA PHE A 522 53.97 -3.08 12.96
C PHE A 522 53.24 -3.06 14.31
N ARG A 523 51.91 -3.29 14.31
CA ARG A 523 51.10 -3.38 15.53
C ARG A 523 51.26 -4.70 16.28
N SER A 524 51.64 -5.78 15.60
CA SER A 524 51.94 -7.07 16.25
C SER A 524 53.35 -7.12 16.85
N SER A 525 54.18 -6.12 16.64
CA SER A 525 55.51 -6.04 17.25
C SER A 525 55.36 -5.56 18.70
N PRO A 526 55.82 -6.34 19.70
CA PRO A 526 55.76 -5.91 21.09
C PRO A 526 56.56 -4.61 21.28
N PRO A 527 56.04 -3.64 22.04
CA PRO A 527 56.76 -2.39 22.28
C PRO A 527 58.11 -2.70 22.94
N PRO A 528 59.23 -2.13 22.43
CA PRO A 528 60.53 -2.38 23.00
C PRO A 528 60.64 -1.68 24.35
N GLY A 529 60.87 -2.47 25.41
CA GLY A 529 61.37 -2.00 26.69
C GLY A 529 60.32 -1.58 27.71
N LYS A 530 59.84 -2.55 28.49
CA LYS A 530 59.36 -2.34 29.86
C LYS A 530 59.70 -3.55 30.73
N ASP A 531 60.97 -3.93 30.72
CA ASP A 531 61.54 -4.72 31.80
C ASP A 531 62.02 -3.79 32.92
N MET A 532 61.69 -4.16 34.15
CA MET A 532 62.06 -3.58 35.45
C MET A 532 61.16 -2.47 36.02
N ALA A 533 60.10 -2.87 36.73
CA ALA A 533 59.79 -2.37 38.08
C ALA A 533 58.65 -3.16 38.75
N GLY A 534 58.94 -3.79 39.91
CA GLY A 534 58.02 -4.18 41.00
C GLY A 534 57.05 -5.33 40.70
N ALA A 535 57.12 -6.54 41.27
CA ALA A 535 57.18 -6.94 42.68
C ALA A 535 56.08 -6.31 43.56
N LEU A 536 55.29 -7.18 44.23
CA LEU A 536 54.13 -6.95 45.11
C LEU A 536 52.83 -6.59 44.35
N GLU A 537 51.67 -7.25 44.50
CA GLU A 537 51.04 -7.95 45.62
C GLU A 537 49.99 -8.96 45.09
N LYS A 538 49.84 -10.11 45.74
CA LYS A 538 48.70 -11.04 45.53
C LYS A 538 47.57 -10.68 46.49
N PRO A 539 46.31 -10.47 46.05
CA PRO A 539 45.20 -10.46 46.97
C PRO A 539 44.70 -11.90 47.20
N LEU A 540 44.54 -12.23 48.49
CA LEU A 540 43.88 -13.43 48.98
C LEU A 540 42.46 -13.54 48.42
N LEU A 541 42.12 -14.72 47.92
CA LEU A 541 40.74 -15.15 47.68
C LEU A 541 40.10 -15.49 49.04
N VAL A 542 39.12 -14.71 49.48
CA VAL A 542 38.23 -15.05 50.59
C VAL A 542 36.98 -15.70 50.01
N THR A 543 36.78 -16.97 50.35
CA THR A 543 35.54 -17.72 50.12
C THR A 543 34.48 -17.31 51.15
N VAL A 544 33.27 -17.00 50.67
CA VAL A 544 32.07 -16.82 51.51
C VAL A 544 31.14 -18.01 51.24
N PRO A 545 30.61 -18.70 52.27
CA PRO A 545 29.67 -19.81 52.07
C PRO A 545 28.23 -19.30 51.90
N ALA A 546 27.45 -20.09 51.16
CA ALA A 546 26.06 -19.85 50.84
C ALA A 546 25.11 -20.05 52.04
N SER A 547 24.01 -19.28 52.02
CA SER A 547 22.73 -19.59 52.66
C SER A 547 21.60 -19.16 51.72
#